data_AF-A0A9X0DIP7-F1
#
_entry.id   AF-A0A9X0DIP7-F1
#
_cell.length_a   1.000
_cell.length_b   1.000
_cell.length_c   1.000
_cell.angle_alpha   90.00
_cell.angle_beta   90.00
_cell.angle_gamma   90.00
#
_symmetry.space_group_name_H-M   'P 1'
#
loop_
_entity.id
_entity.type
_entity.pdbx_description
1 polymer ?
#
loop_
_entity_poly.entity_id
_entity_poly.type
_entity_poly.pdbx_seq_one_letter_code
_entity_poly.pdbx_strand_id
1 'polypeptide(L)'
;MEAWVDFNLDQVNSIFGTLLDQEFSLPEYPPVLPMQLTIRNERSFESVVLGYNCIIVNSALKAACEHLKLKQVAWVSGSYVDPSSVRNFPDWAGICNESTRKSILPGDSKFTADKFNWSATVHNYELADGTTSDGPVTGETSSITEKSLMQVNHYAKIHKSRYCYLISPKEALFVRRRKDEDIPASESLANNRPSRLNPIAMPSQSQRSDSEPKSSSPATSDYSFTDNSAPDTNMQYLELCAVPWGIPVAGEISLNLALWATHMISAVENDVKSSYPIMSDDPALRIFSA
;
A
#
# COMPACT_ATOMS: atom_id res chain seq x y z
N MET A 1 0.52 -14.06 -7.89
CA MET A 1 -0.46 -12.99 -7.61
C MET A 1 -1.85 -13.55 -7.82
N GLU A 2 -2.73 -13.36 -6.85
CA GLU A 2 -4.10 -13.87 -6.82
C GLU A 2 -5.07 -12.73 -6.49
N ALA A 3 -6.37 -12.91 -6.72
CA ALA A 3 -7.38 -11.96 -6.28
C ALA A 3 -7.62 -12.09 -4.77
N TRP A 4 -7.66 -10.98 -4.05
CA TRP A 4 -8.04 -10.93 -2.64
C TRP A 4 -9.58 -10.89 -2.52
N VAL A 5 -10.20 -12.05 -2.80
CA VAL A 5 -11.65 -12.18 -3.02
C VAL A 5 -12.51 -11.85 -1.78
N ASP A 6 -11.98 -12.02 -0.58
CA ASP A 6 -12.69 -11.76 0.68
C ASP A 6 -12.52 -10.32 1.19
N PHE A 7 -11.80 -9.44 0.48
CA PHE A 7 -11.77 -8.00 0.78
C PHE A 7 -12.80 -7.25 -0.06
N ASN A 8 -14.07 -7.40 0.31
CA ASN A 8 -15.22 -6.79 -0.36
C ASN A 8 -16.18 -6.15 0.66
N LEU A 9 -17.20 -5.43 0.17
CA LEU A 9 -18.12 -4.68 1.03
C LEU A 9 -18.88 -5.59 2.00
N ASP A 10 -19.34 -6.77 1.56
CA ASP A 10 -20.09 -7.70 2.40
C ASP A 10 -19.25 -8.22 3.58
N GLN A 11 -17.99 -8.57 3.32
CA GLN A 11 -17.05 -9.02 4.34
C GLN A 11 -16.66 -7.89 5.30
N VAL A 12 -16.45 -6.68 4.79
CA VAL A 12 -16.22 -5.48 5.62
C VAL A 12 -17.43 -5.20 6.52
N ASN A 13 -18.65 -5.26 5.98
CA ASN A 13 -19.87 -5.10 6.78
C ASN A 13 -20.06 -6.26 7.77
N SER A 14 -19.66 -7.48 7.41
CA SER A 14 -19.73 -8.62 8.35
C SER A 14 -18.81 -8.44 9.55
N ILE A 15 -17.62 -7.86 9.37
CA ILE A 15 -16.65 -7.66 10.45
C ILE A 15 -16.99 -6.41 11.25
N PHE A 16 -17.23 -5.30 10.55
CA PHE A 16 -17.33 -3.96 11.12
C PHE A 16 -18.76 -3.45 11.21
N GLY A 17 -19.78 -4.22 10.83
CA GLY A 17 -21.18 -3.75 10.71
C GLY A 17 -21.68 -3.03 11.96
N THR A 18 -21.50 -3.65 13.14
CA THR A 18 -21.87 -3.03 14.42
C THR A 18 -21.24 -1.66 14.62
N LEU A 19 -19.98 -1.48 14.18
CA LEU A 19 -19.23 -0.23 14.28
C LEU A 19 -19.62 0.77 13.19
N LEU A 20 -19.87 0.30 11.97
CA LEU A 20 -20.30 1.12 10.84
C LEU A 20 -21.74 1.64 11.01
N ASP A 21 -22.56 0.92 11.76
CA ASP A 21 -23.92 1.33 12.15
C ASP A 21 -23.93 2.36 13.29
N GLN A 22 -22.78 2.63 13.94
CA GLN A 22 -22.70 3.65 14.99
C GLN A 22 -22.64 5.07 14.40
N GLU A 23 -23.37 5.98 15.02
CA GLU A 23 -23.24 7.40 14.75
C GLU A 23 -22.13 8.02 15.60
N PHE A 24 -21.14 8.62 14.95
CA PHE A 24 -20.04 9.33 15.59
C PHE A 24 -20.15 10.83 15.38
N SER A 25 -19.93 11.60 16.45
CA SER A 25 -19.76 13.06 16.35
C SER A 25 -18.36 13.38 15.83
N LEU A 26 -18.19 13.40 14.52
CA LEU A 26 -16.94 13.79 13.86
C LEU A 26 -16.85 15.31 13.65
N PRO A 27 -15.65 15.89 13.56
CA PRO A 27 -15.50 17.28 13.15
C PRO A 27 -16.17 17.53 11.80
N GLU A 28 -16.85 18.67 11.64
CA GLU A 28 -17.37 19.07 10.33
C GLU A 28 -16.21 19.34 9.37
N TYR A 29 -16.29 18.74 8.19
CA TYR A 29 -15.34 18.99 7.10
C TYR A 29 -16.02 19.83 6.03
N PRO A 30 -15.31 20.83 5.46
CA PRO A 30 -15.85 21.56 4.33
C PRO A 30 -16.11 20.57 3.18
N PRO A 31 -17.23 20.71 2.46
CA PRO A 31 -17.51 19.83 1.33
C PRO A 31 -16.43 20.00 0.27
N VAL A 32 -15.96 18.88 -0.29
CA VAL A 32 -15.00 18.94 -1.40
C VAL A 32 -15.69 19.48 -2.63
N LEU A 33 -15.12 20.52 -3.20
CA LEU A 33 -15.64 21.09 -4.44
C LEU A 33 -15.40 20.10 -5.58
N PRO A 34 -16.34 19.90 -6.52
CA PRO A 34 -16.14 19.00 -7.66
C PRO A 34 -14.86 19.27 -8.46
N MET A 35 -14.42 20.53 -8.52
CA MET A 35 -13.16 20.91 -9.17
C MET A 35 -11.91 20.35 -8.48
N GLN A 36 -11.96 20.15 -7.15
CA GLN A 36 -10.85 19.56 -6.38
C GLN A 36 -10.76 18.07 -6.62
N LEU A 37 -11.86 17.39 -6.95
CA LEU A 37 -11.86 15.96 -7.30
C LEU A 37 -11.29 15.69 -8.71
N THR A 38 -11.00 16.73 -9.49
CA THR A 38 -10.38 16.56 -10.81
C THR A 38 -8.88 16.39 -10.67
N ILE A 39 -8.41 15.15 -10.70
CA ILE A 39 -6.99 14.81 -10.68
C ILE A 39 -6.38 15.08 -12.06
N ARG A 40 -5.51 16.09 -12.17
CA ARG A 40 -4.85 16.51 -13.44
C ARG A 40 -3.35 16.24 -13.46
N ASN A 41 -2.72 16.34 -12.30
CA ASN A 41 -1.29 16.15 -12.09
C ASN A 41 -1.05 15.58 -10.69
N GLU A 42 0.19 15.19 -10.42
CA GLU A 42 0.62 14.64 -9.14
C GLU A 42 0.25 15.54 -7.96
N ARG A 43 0.44 16.85 -8.09
CA ARG A 43 0.11 17.81 -7.04
C ARG A 43 -1.40 17.85 -6.72
N SER A 44 -2.26 17.79 -7.74
CA SER A 44 -3.70 17.72 -7.52
C SER A 44 -4.12 16.38 -6.90
N PHE A 45 -3.46 15.29 -7.27
CA PHE A 45 -3.67 13.98 -6.68
C PHE A 45 -3.30 13.97 -5.19
N GLU A 46 -2.08 14.40 -4.87
CA GLU A 46 -1.61 14.54 -3.50
C GLU A 46 -2.51 15.45 -2.67
N SER A 47 -2.93 16.59 -3.24
CA SER A 47 -3.85 17.52 -2.56
C SER A 47 -5.20 16.88 -2.22
N VAL A 48 -5.74 15.98 -3.04
CA VAL A 48 -6.98 15.26 -2.75
C VAL A 48 -6.74 14.21 -1.68
N VAL A 49 -5.69 13.41 -1.82
CA VAL A 49 -5.34 12.35 -0.86
C VAL A 49 -5.14 12.96 0.53
N LEU A 50 -4.33 14.01 0.65
CA LEU A 50 -4.05 14.69 1.92
C LEU A 50 -5.23 15.52 2.43
N GLY A 51 -5.84 16.32 1.55
CA GLY A 51 -6.85 17.30 1.95
C GLY A 51 -8.24 16.70 2.20
N TYR A 52 -8.47 15.46 1.76
CA TYR A 52 -9.77 14.83 1.89
C TYR A 52 -9.70 13.41 2.45
N ASN A 53 -9.08 12.47 1.72
CA ASN A 53 -9.08 11.06 2.10
C ASN A 53 -8.40 10.87 3.47
N CYS A 54 -7.22 11.46 3.65
CA CYS A 54 -6.44 11.36 4.88
C CYS A 54 -7.19 11.92 6.08
N ILE A 55 -7.88 13.05 5.92
CA ILE A 55 -8.69 13.66 6.98
C ILE A 55 -9.85 12.74 7.36
N ILE A 56 -10.64 12.28 6.39
CA ILE A 56 -11.80 11.40 6.65
C ILE A 56 -11.36 10.11 7.33
N VAL A 57 -10.36 9.44 6.75
CA VAL A 57 -9.88 8.15 7.24
C VAL A 57 -9.30 8.30 8.64
N ASN A 58 -8.49 9.32 8.93
CA ASN A 58 -7.95 9.51 10.29
C ASN A 58 -9.02 9.82 11.33
N SER A 59 -10.05 10.58 10.97
CA SER A 59 -11.15 10.86 11.89
C SER A 59 -11.99 9.63 12.18
N ALA A 60 -12.25 8.81 11.16
CA ALA A 60 -12.90 7.52 11.33
C ALA A 60 -12.03 6.54 12.14
N LEU A 61 -10.71 6.50 11.90
CA LEU A 61 -9.77 5.68 12.68
C LEU A 61 -9.76 6.10 14.15
N LYS A 62 -9.70 7.40 14.43
CA LYS A 62 -9.75 7.92 15.80
C LYS A 62 -11.05 7.52 16.51
N ALA A 63 -12.20 7.78 15.90
CA ALA A 63 -13.50 7.43 16.48
C ALA A 63 -13.62 5.93 16.73
N ALA A 64 -13.22 5.10 15.76
CA ALA A 64 -13.22 3.64 15.89
C ALA A 64 -12.29 3.14 17.00
N CYS A 65 -11.04 3.62 17.05
CA CYS A 65 -10.08 3.24 18.08
C CYS A 65 -10.56 3.65 19.48
N GLU A 66 -11.11 4.86 19.64
CA GLU A 66 -11.65 5.33 20.92
C GLU A 66 -12.85 4.48 21.38
N HIS A 67 -13.79 4.19 20.47
CA HIS A 67 -14.96 3.37 20.75
C HIS A 67 -14.59 1.95 21.20
N LEU A 68 -13.68 1.31 20.47
CA LEU A 68 -13.22 -0.05 20.74
C LEU A 68 -12.14 -0.14 21.83
N LYS A 69 -11.70 1.00 22.38
CA LYS A 69 -10.61 1.11 23.36
C LYS A 69 -9.31 0.47 22.84
N LEU A 70 -9.05 0.61 21.54
CA LEU A 70 -7.82 0.16 20.90
C LEU A 70 -6.73 1.24 20.97
N LYS A 71 -5.49 0.84 20.70
CA LYS A 71 -4.42 1.82 20.47
C LYS A 71 -4.76 2.65 19.23
N GLN A 72 -4.48 3.94 19.29
CA GLN A 72 -4.73 4.86 18.19
C GLN A 72 -3.94 4.44 16.95
N VAL A 73 -4.64 4.32 15.83
CA VAL A 73 -4.04 4.11 14.50
C VAL A 73 -4.15 5.39 13.71
N ALA A 74 -3.08 5.82 13.05
CA ALA A 74 -3.08 6.97 12.18
C ALA A 74 -2.53 6.60 10.80
N TRP A 75 -3.19 7.10 9.75
CA TRP A 75 -2.68 7.11 8.39
C TRP A 75 -1.94 8.43 8.15
N VAL A 76 -0.63 8.34 7.94
CA VAL A 76 0.25 9.51 7.83
C VAL A 76 1.17 9.40 6.62
N SER A 77 1.87 10.48 6.28
CA SER A 77 3.00 10.41 5.35
C SER A 77 4.06 9.44 5.90
N GLY A 78 4.65 8.60 5.05
CA GLY A 78 5.68 7.67 5.47
C GLY A 78 6.97 8.35 5.94
N SER A 79 7.14 9.65 5.69
CA SER A 79 8.20 10.47 6.31
C SER A 79 8.11 10.55 7.84
N TYR A 80 6.95 10.22 8.43
CA TYR A 80 6.78 10.12 9.88
C TYR A 80 7.23 8.78 10.47
N VAL A 81 7.58 7.79 9.64
CA VAL A 81 8.14 6.52 10.11
C VAL A 81 9.54 6.74 10.67
N ASP A 82 9.91 5.99 11.71
CA ASP A 82 11.23 6.12 12.35
C ASP A 82 12.37 6.01 11.32
N PRO A 83 13.21 7.06 11.14
CA PRO A 83 14.27 7.06 10.15
C PRO A 83 15.40 6.07 10.45
N SER A 84 15.50 5.58 11.69
CA SER A 84 16.45 4.53 12.03
C SER A 84 16.08 3.17 11.40
N SER A 85 14.82 3.01 10.99
CA SER A 85 14.28 1.73 10.54
C SER A 85 14.48 1.45 9.04
N VAL A 86 14.57 2.48 8.19
CA VAL A 86 14.67 2.29 6.73
C VAL A 86 15.37 3.45 6.02
N ARG A 87 16.12 3.16 4.95
CA ARG A 87 16.70 4.20 4.06
C ARG A 87 15.70 4.74 3.03
N ASN A 88 14.70 3.96 2.66
CA ASN A 88 13.65 4.33 1.70
C ASN A 88 12.31 4.30 2.43
N PHE A 89 11.59 5.41 2.39
CA PHE A 89 10.29 5.53 3.04
C PHE A 89 9.17 5.26 2.04
N PRO A 90 8.11 4.55 2.45
CA PRO A 90 6.88 4.57 1.68
C PRO A 90 6.32 6.01 1.63
N ASP A 91 5.49 6.34 0.64
CA ASP A 91 4.79 7.64 0.62
C ASP A 91 3.83 7.76 1.81
N TRP A 92 3.27 6.63 2.23
CA TRP A 92 2.25 6.51 3.27
C TRP A 92 2.58 5.43 4.30
N ALA A 93 2.10 5.63 5.52
CA ALA A 93 2.21 4.64 6.57
C ALA A 93 1.00 4.66 7.50
N GLY A 94 0.53 3.48 7.88
CA GLY A 94 -0.27 3.27 9.08
C GLY A 94 0.64 3.14 10.30
N ILE A 95 0.40 3.92 11.36
CA ILE A 95 1.17 3.87 12.62
C ILE A 95 0.20 3.66 13.79
N CYS A 96 0.46 2.64 14.62
CA CYS A 96 -0.35 2.30 15.80
C CYS A 96 0.31 2.70 17.13
N ASN A 97 1.58 3.12 17.10
CA ASN A 97 2.33 3.50 18.29
C ASN A 97 3.28 4.67 18.02
N GLU A 98 2.90 5.84 18.53
CA GLU A 98 3.65 7.11 18.39
C GLU A 98 5.09 7.04 18.90
N SER A 99 5.36 6.19 19.90
CA SER A 99 6.71 6.06 20.47
C SER A 99 7.66 5.31 19.55
N THR A 100 7.18 4.28 18.86
CA THR A 100 8.01 3.45 17.98
C THR A 100 8.01 3.94 16.54
N ARG A 101 6.96 4.66 16.12
CA ARG A 101 6.74 5.12 14.73
C ARG A 101 7.00 4.04 13.68
N LYS A 102 6.76 2.77 14.03
CA LYS A 102 6.88 1.65 13.11
C LYS A 102 5.64 1.62 12.23
N SER A 103 5.85 1.55 10.92
CA SER A 103 4.76 1.32 9.99
C SER A 103 4.19 -0.08 10.19
N ILE A 104 2.88 -0.17 10.39
CA ILE A 104 2.12 -1.43 10.37
C ILE A 104 1.48 -1.65 9.00
N LEU A 105 1.38 -0.62 8.17
CA LEU A 105 0.75 -0.69 6.86
C LEU A 105 1.43 0.32 5.92
N PRO A 106 2.50 -0.06 5.22
CA PRO A 106 3.13 0.83 4.25
C PRO A 106 2.26 0.98 3.01
N GLY A 107 2.26 2.19 2.45
CA GLY A 107 1.57 2.50 1.22
C GLY A 107 2.41 3.37 0.30
N ASP A 108 2.21 3.24 -1.00
CA ASP A 108 2.92 4.03 -2.00
C ASP A 108 1.91 4.70 -2.92
N SER A 109 2.31 5.79 -3.57
CA SER A 109 1.50 6.46 -4.59
C SER A 109 2.22 6.47 -5.92
N LYS A 110 1.46 6.31 -7.00
CA LYS A 110 2.00 6.39 -8.35
C LYS A 110 1.08 7.21 -9.24
N PHE A 111 1.57 8.39 -9.60
CA PHE A 111 0.91 9.24 -10.56
C PHE A 111 1.27 8.79 -11.99
N THR A 112 0.67 7.69 -12.46
CA THR A 112 0.77 7.25 -13.86
C THR A 112 -0.62 7.02 -14.42
N ALA A 113 -1.31 8.12 -14.73
CA ALA A 113 -2.74 8.14 -15.09
C ALA A 113 -3.12 7.12 -16.17
N ASP A 114 -2.25 6.82 -17.14
CA ASP A 114 -2.58 5.94 -18.27
C ASP A 114 -1.97 4.54 -18.21
N LYS A 115 -1.04 4.28 -17.27
CA LYS A 115 -0.27 3.02 -17.25
C LYS A 115 -0.60 2.09 -16.07
N PHE A 116 -1.46 2.53 -15.17
CA PHE A 116 -1.89 1.74 -14.02
C PHE A 116 -3.38 1.37 -14.17
N ASN A 117 -3.64 0.11 -14.55
CA ASN A 117 -4.99 -0.44 -14.67
C ASN A 117 -4.96 -1.95 -14.42
N TRP A 118 -4.93 -2.34 -13.15
CA TRP A 118 -4.99 -3.72 -12.71
C TRP A 118 -6.32 -4.36 -13.07
N SER A 119 -7.43 -3.63 -12.92
CA SER A 119 -8.77 -4.12 -13.25
C SER A 119 -8.87 -4.59 -14.72
N ALA A 120 -8.26 -3.87 -15.66
CA ALA A 120 -8.12 -4.33 -17.06
C ALA A 120 -7.11 -5.46 -17.23
N THR A 121 -6.09 -5.53 -16.38
CA THR A 121 -5.05 -6.57 -16.43
C THR A 121 -5.60 -7.92 -15.98
N VAL A 122 -6.43 -7.98 -14.93
CA VAL A 122 -7.07 -9.22 -14.44
C VAL A 122 -8.05 -9.79 -15.46
N HIS A 123 -8.87 -8.95 -16.10
CA HIS A 123 -9.76 -9.40 -17.17
C HIS A 123 -9.01 -10.09 -18.33
N ASN A 124 -7.78 -9.66 -18.62
CA ASN A 124 -6.96 -10.32 -19.64
C ASN A 124 -6.38 -11.66 -19.17
N TYR A 125 -6.12 -11.84 -17.87
CA TYR A 125 -5.68 -13.13 -17.31
C TYR A 125 -6.83 -14.14 -17.23
N GLU A 126 -8.05 -13.72 -16.89
CA GLU A 126 -9.23 -14.59 -16.85
C GLU A 126 -9.66 -15.07 -18.25
N LEU A 127 -9.48 -14.26 -19.29
CA LEU A 127 -9.79 -14.63 -20.69
C LEU A 127 -8.72 -15.53 -21.33
N ALA A 128 -7.49 -15.55 -20.80
CA ALA A 128 -6.39 -16.35 -21.33
C ALA A 128 -6.51 -17.85 -20.99
N ASP A 129 -7.41 -18.24 -20.10
CA ASP A 129 -7.64 -19.65 -19.70
C ASP A 129 -8.61 -20.41 -20.63
N GLY A 130 -8.82 -19.93 -21.86
CA GLY A 130 -9.73 -20.62 -22.79
C GLY A 130 -9.61 -20.30 -24.28
N THR A 131 -9.03 -19.16 -24.68
CA THR A 131 -8.83 -18.86 -26.11
C THR A 131 -7.67 -17.91 -26.32
N THR A 132 -6.67 -18.34 -27.09
CA THR A 132 -5.56 -17.54 -27.59
C THR A 132 -6.08 -16.36 -28.42
N SER A 133 -6.22 -15.18 -27.81
CA SER A 133 -6.28 -13.93 -28.55
C SER A 133 -4.90 -13.28 -28.57
N ASP A 134 -4.20 -13.45 -29.69
CA ASP A 134 -2.93 -12.81 -30.05
C ASP A 134 -3.09 -11.30 -30.27
N GLY A 135 -3.40 -10.57 -29.19
CA GLY A 135 -3.22 -9.12 -29.12
C GLY A 135 -2.06 -8.82 -28.17
N PRO A 136 -1.03 -8.06 -28.56
CA PRO A 136 0.06 -7.74 -27.65
C PRO A 136 -0.50 -6.88 -26.51
N VAL A 137 -0.64 -7.47 -25.32
CA VAL A 137 -0.62 -6.69 -24.09
C VAL A 137 0.69 -5.93 -24.15
N THR A 138 0.62 -4.62 -24.38
CA THR A 138 1.81 -3.77 -24.51
C THR A 138 2.64 -3.94 -23.24
N GLY A 139 3.76 -4.67 -23.33
CA GLY A 139 4.53 -5.16 -22.19
C GLY A 139 5.04 -4.08 -21.23
N GLU A 140 4.99 -2.80 -21.61
CA GLU A 140 5.36 -1.68 -20.76
C GLU A 140 4.40 -1.41 -19.60
N THR A 141 3.08 -1.54 -19.81
CA THR A 141 2.03 -1.21 -18.81
C THR A 141 2.04 -2.20 -17.64
N SER A 142 2.22 -3.49 -17.96
CA SER A 142 2.43 -4.55 -16.97
C SER A 142 3.68 -4.30 -16.14
N SER A 143 4.75 -3.78 -16.75
CA SER A 143 6.04 -3.58 -16.07
C SER A 143 6.01 -2.50 -14.99
N ILE A 144 5.25 -1.40 -15.18
CA ILE A 144 5.22 -0.30 -14.20
C ILE A 144 4.37 -0.66 -13.00
N THR A 145 3.21 -1.28 -13.24
CA THR A 145 2.33 -1.79 -12.18
C THR A 145 3.07 -2.83 -11.34
N GLU A 146 3.74 -3.79 -11.98
CA GLU A 146 4.53 -4.81 -11.31
C GLU A 146 5.69 -4.21 -10.52
N LYS A 147 6.48 -3.28 -11.10
CA LYS A 147 7.56 -2.58 -10.38
C LYS A 147 7.05 -1.81 -9.17
N SER A 148 5.90 -1.14 -9.30
CA SER A 148 5.29 -0.39 -8.20
C SER A 148 4.79 -1.31 -7.10
N LEU A 149 4.19 -2.45 -7.47
CA LEU A 149 3.81 -3.49 -6.52
C LEU A 149 5.02 -4.13 -5.84
N MET A 150 6.11 -4.38 -6.56
CA MET A 150 7.37 -4.86 -5.99
C MET A 150 7.94 -3.87 -4.99
N GLN A 151 7.87 -2.57 -5.29
CA GLN A 151 8.32 -1.50 -4.40
C GLN A 151 7.51 -1.47 -3.10
N VAL A 152 6.17 -1.46 -3.18
CA VAL A 152 5.35 -1.45 -1.96
C VAL A 152 5.45 -2.77 -1.18
N ASN A 153 5.57 -3.92 -1.87
CA ASN A 153 5.84 -5.22 -1.24
C ASN A 153 7.21 -5.22 -0.52
N HIS A 154 8.21 -4.54 -1.08
CA HIS A 154 9.50 -4.37 -0.41
C HIS A 154 9.36 -3.61 0.91
N TYR A 155 8.61 -2.49 0.93
CA TYR A 155 8.32 -1.77 2.17
C TYR A 155 7.61 -2.67 3.18
N ALA A 156 6.59 -3.42 2.75
CA ALA A 156 5.88 -4.36 3.61
C ALA A 156 6.80 -5.45 4.18
N LYS A 157 7.75 -5.96 3.39
CA LYS A 157 8.76 -6.93 3.85
C LYS A 157 9.66 -6.35 4.94
N ILE A 158 10.15 -5.13 4.74
CA ILE A 158 10.99 -4.43 5.73
C ILE A 158 10.23 -4.22 7.03
N HIS A 159 8.97 -3.77 6.93
CA HIS A 159 8.13 -3.50 8.09
C HIS A 159 7.47 -4.76 8.69
N LYS A 160 7.73 -5.94 8.12
CA LYS A 160 7.08 -7.22 8.49
C LYS A 160 5.55 -7.11 8.50
N SER A 161 4.99 -6.30 7.62
CA SER A 161 3.56 -6.08 7.51
C SER A 161 2.91 -7.13 6.61
N ARG A 162 1.73 -7.62 7.00
CA ARG A 162 0.86 -8.49 6.19
C ARG A 162 0.24 -7.73 5.04
N TYR A 163 0.00 -6.45 5.19
CA TYR A 163 -0.75 -5.66 4.23
C TYR A 163 0.08 -4.52 3.66
N CYS A 164 -0.23 -4.11 2.44
CA CYS A 164 0.23 -2.83 1.91
C CYS A 164 -0.76 -2.34 0.85
N TYR A 165 -0.58 -1.11 0.38
CA TYR A 165 -1.42 -0.60 -0.68
C TYR A 165 -0.69 0.35 -1.62
N LEU A 166 -1.20 0.45 -2.84
CA LEU A 166 -0.70 1.32 -3.87
C LEU A 166 -1.84 2.21 -4.37
N ILE A 167 -1.68 3.53 -4.26
CA ILE A 167 -2.70 4.49 -4.65
C ILE A 167 -2.34 5.11 -6.00
N SER A 168 -3.27 5.10 -6.95
CA SER A 168 -3.14 5.79 -8.24
C SER A 168 -4.34 6.70 -8.49
N PRO A 169 -4.29 7.57 -9.53
CA PRO A 169 -5.43 8.39 -9.93
C PRO A 169 -6.69 7.62 -10.34
N LYS A 170 -6.58 6.34 -10.71
CA LYS A 170 -7.70 5.53 -11.22
C LYS A 170 -8.28 4.59 -10.17
N GLU A 171 -7.40 3.95 -9.41
CA GLU A 171 -7.75 2.94 -8.42
C GLU A 171 -6.68 2.86 -7.33
N ALA A 172 -7.03 2.28 -6.20
CA ALA A 172 -6.08 1.81 -5.19
C ALA A 172 -6.03 0.28 -5.22
N LEU A 173 -4.82 -0.28 -5.17
CA LEU A 173 -4.60 -1.71 -4.97
C LEU A 173 -4.28 -1.98 -3.52
N PHE A 174 -5.10 -2.79 -2.87
CA PHE A 174 -4.85 -3.33 -1.54
C PHE A 174 -4.24 -4.71 -1.69
N VAL A 175 -3.18 -4.97 -0.94
CA VAL A 175 -2.37 -6.17 -1.07
C VAL A 175 -2.32 -6.89 0.26
N ARG A 176 -2.64 -8.19 0.26
CA ARG A 176 -2.41 -9.12 1.38
C ARG A 176 -1.25 -10.05 1.00
N ARG A 177 -0.24 -10.11 1.86
CA ARG A 177 0.98 -10.91 1.69
C ARG A 177 0.82 -12.24 2.39
N ARG A 178 1.21 -13.33 1.72
CA ARG A 178 1.38 -14.65 2.35
C ARG A 178 2.86 -15.02 2.45
N LYS A 179 3.19 -15.90 3.38
CA LYS A 179 4.49 -16.59 3.40
C LYS A 179 4.51 -17.62 2.28
N ASP A 180 5.72 -17.86 1.77
CA ASP A 180 6.01 -19.10 1.04
C ASP A 180 5.64 -20.27 1.97
N GLU A 181 4.86 -21.24 1.49
CA GLU A 181 4.89 -22.57 2.10
C GLU A 181 6.33 -23.07 1.95
N ASP A 182 6.94 -23.63 2.99
CA ASP A 182 8.38 -23.96 3.02
C ASP A 182 8.82 -24.70 1.75
N ILE A 183 9.24 -23.95 0.72
CA ILE A 183 9.97 -24.49 -0.40
C ILE A 183 11.23 -25.03 0.25
N PRO A 184 11.46 -26.37 0.24
CA PRO A 184 12.67 -26.92 0.84
C PRO A 184 13.86 -26.16 0.28
N ALA A 185 14.84 -25.82 1.12
CA ALA A 185 15.94 -24.92 0.74
C ALA A 185 16.67 -25.31 -0.58
N SER A 186 16.52 -26.57 -1.01
CA SER A 186 16.96 -27.10 -2.31
C SER A 186 16.24 -26.54 -3.54
N GLU A 187 14.99 -26.10 -3.42
CA GLU A 187 14.15 -25.59 -4.51
C GLU A 187 14.06 -24.05 -4.53
N SER A 188 14.59 -23.38 -3.49
CA SER A 188 14.69 -21.93 -3.49
C SER A 188 15.63 -21.47 -4.60
N LEU A 189 15.06 -20.81 -5.62
CA LEU A 189 15.81 -20.19 -6.73
C LEU A 189 16.86 -19.17 -6.26
N ALA A 190 16.76 -18.68 -5.02
CA ALA A 190 17.72 -17.80 -4.39
C ALA A 190 19.06 -18.50 -4.07
N ASN A 191 19.04 -19.80 -3.72
CA ASN A 191 20.25 -20.57 -3.37
C ASN A 191 21.07 -20.99 -4.61
N ASN A 192 20.48 -20.98 -5.80
CA ASN A 192 21.15 -21.33 -7.05
C ASN A 192 21.76 -20.13 -7.78
N ARG A 193 21.68 -18.91 -7.21
CA ARG A 193 22.34 -17.75 -7.79
C ARG A 193 23.79 -17.63 -7.29
N PRO A 194 24.78 -17.57 -8.19
CA PRO A 194 26.16 -17.32 -7.77
C PRO A 194 26.24 -15.97 -7.06
N SER A 195 26.67 -16.00 -5.80
CA SER A 195 26.92 -14.81 -5.00
C SER A 195 27.92 -13.92 -5.75
N ARG A 196 27.47 -12.76 -6.22
CA ARG A 196 28.38 -11.80 -6.86
C ARG A 196 29.34 -11.30 -5.79
N LEU A 197 30.61 -11.70 -5.91
CA LEU A 197 31.70 -11.13 -5.14
C LEU A 197 31.70 -9.62 -5.39
N ASN A 198 31.42 -8.83 -4.36
CA ASN A 198 31.56 -7.38 -4.41
C ASN A 198 33.01 -7.05 -4.81
N PRO A 199 33.26 -6.22 -5.84
CA PRO A 199 34.58 -5.66 -6.06
C PRO A 199 34.94 -4.82 -4.84
N ILE A 200 36.06 -5.16 -4.20
CA ILE A 200 36.66 -4.37 -3.13
C ILE A 200 36.93 -2.98 -3.72
N ALA A 201 36.19 -1.97 -3.23
CA ALA A 201 36.41 -0.58 -3.58
C ALA A 201 37.76 -0.12 -2.98
N MET A 202 38.68 0.26 -3.86
CA MET A 202 39.95 0.89 -3.48
C MET A 202 39.70 2.33 -2.95
N PRO A 203 40.49 2.81 -1.98
CA PRO A 203 40.33 4.15 -1.42
C PRO A 203 41.01 5.20 -2.32
N SER A 204 40.24 6.17 -2.82
CA SER A 204 40.76 7.35 -3.50
C SER A 204 40.69 8.58 -2.59
N GLN A 205 41.75 9.38 -2.68
CA GLN A 205 42.19 10.40 -1.74
C GLN A 205 41.30 11.64 -1.60
N SER A 206 41.36 12.19 -0.38
CA SER A 206 41.18 13.59 0.04
C SER A 206 41.35 14.67 -1.04
N GLN A 207 40.40 15.63 -1.09
CA GLN A 207 40.73 17.06 -1.14
C GLN A 207 39.66 17.93 -0.46
N ARG A 208 40.10 18.73 0.51
CA ARG A 208 39.39 19.84 1.18
C ARG A 208 39.23 21.03 0.22
N SER A 209 38.13 21.77 0.31
CA SER A 209 38.05 23.22 0.05
C SER A 209 36.76 23.80 0.65
N ASP A 210 36.89 24.99 1.24
CA ASP A 210 35.94 25.72 2.08
C ASP A 210 34.84 26.51 1.32
N SER A 211 33.69 26.67 1.99
CA SER A 211 32.74 27.81 2.07
C SER A 211 32.16 28.49 0.81
N GLU A 212 30.83 28.40 0.63
CA GLU A 212 29.91 29.55 0.44
C GLU A 212 28.41 29.12 0.55
N PRO A 213 27.50 29.94 1.14
CA PRO A 213 26.10 29.57 1.34
C PRO A 213 25.24 30.00 0.15
N LYS A 214 24.66 29.04 -0.58
CA LYS A 214 23.67 29.33 -1.63
C LYS A 214 22.27 28.94 -1.17
N SER A 215 21.43 29.96 -1.19
CA SER A 215 19.96 29.99 -1.19
C SER A 215 19.30 28.65 -1.57
N SER A 216 18.60 28.07 -0.61
CA SER A 216 17.73 26.92 -0.76
C SER A 216 16.44 27.30 -1.51
N SER A 217 16.38 26.97 -2.80
CA SER A 217 15.11 26.78 -3.50
C SER A 217 14.58 25.36 -3.17
N PRO A 218 13.25 25.17 -3.06
CA PRO A 218 12.68 23.90 -2.65
C PRO A 218 13.01 22.82 -3.69
N ALA A 219 13.57 21.71 -3.21
CA ALA A 219 13.86 20.54 -4.01
C ALA A 219 12.58 20.06 -4.70
N THR A 220 12.53 20.21 -6.02
CA THR A 220 11.70 19.37 -6.87
C THR A 220 12.14 17.93 -6.66
N SER A 221 11.23 17.10 -6.14
CA SER A 221 11.41 15.66 -5.97
C SER A 221 11.51 15.00 -7.34
N ASP A 222 12.73 14.91 -7.87
CA ASP A 222 13.03 13.99 -8.97
C ASP A 222 12.87 12.56 -8.43
N TYR A 223 11.74 11.93 -8.73
CA TYR A 223 11.47 10.51 -8.49
C TYR A 223 12.34 9.66 -9.43
N SER A 224 13.66 9.69 -9.22
CA SER A 224 14.58 8.80 -9.91
C SER A 224 14.45 7.41 -9.32
N PHE A 225 13.96 6.47 -10.12
CA PHE A 225 14.01 5.05 -9.82
C PHE A 225 15.47 4.68 -9.54
N THR A 226 15.78 4.19 -8.33
CA THR A 226 17.02 3.45 -8.14
C THR A 226 16.85 2.12 -8.87
N ASP A 227 17.29 2.10 -10.13
CA ASP A 227 17.39 0.89 -10.99
C ASP A 227 18.37 -0.16 -10.42
N ASN A 228 19.05 0.20 -9.32
CA ASN A 228 19.99 -0.67 -8.62
C ASN A 228 19.28 -1.52 -7.58
N SER A 229 19.18 -2.81 -7.92
CA SER A 229 18.69 -3.94 -7.14
C SER A 229 17.17 -3.98 -6.95
N ALA A 230 16.49 -4.73 -7.81
CA ALA A 230 15.23 -5.36 -7.42
C ALA A 230 15.55 -6.24 -6.19
N PRO A 231 15.12 -5.86 -4.98
CA PRO A 231 15.26 -6.75 -3.84
C PRO A 231 14.47 -8.02 -4.18
N ASP A 232 14.95 -9.17 -3.71
CA ASP A 232 14.29 -10.47 -3.89
C ASP A 232 12.93 -10.47 -3.15
N THR A 233 11.93 -9.84 -3.77
CA THR A 233 10.55 -9.70 -3.32
C THR A 233 9.72 -10.65 -4.16
N ASN A 234 9.61 -11.89 -3.68
CA ASN A 234 8.75 -12.89 -4.32
C ASN A 234 7.32 -12.33 -4.45
N MET A 235 6.86 -12.16 -5.69
CA MET A 235 5.53 -11.67 -6.06
C MET A 235 4.49 -12.80 -6.16
N GLN A 236 4.93 -14.07 -6.02
CA GLN A 236 4.06 -15.23 -6.21
C GLN A 236 2.91 -15.24 -5.20
N TYR A 237 3.12 -14.73 -3.99
CA TYR A 237 2.22 -14.88 -2.83
C TYR A 237 1.53 -13.57 -2.40
N LEU A 238 1.17 -12.74 -3.37
CA LEU A 238 0.38 -11.54 -3.15
C LEU A 238 -1.06 -11.77 -3.59
N GLU A 239 -2.00 -11.43 -2.72
CA GLU A 239 -3.43 -11.34 -3.03
C GLU A 239 -3.78 -9.85 -3.19
N LEU A 240 -4.50 -9.49 -4.25
CA LEU A 240 -4.79 -8.10 -4.61
C LEU A 240 -6.28 -7.82 -4.69
N CYS A 241 -6.73 -6.70 -4.11
CA CYS A 241 -8.05 -6.12 -4.33
C CYS A 241 -7.91 -4.72 -4.92
N ALA A 242 -8.55 -4.47 -6.06
CA ALA A 242 -8.59 -3.14 -6.68
C ALA A 242 -9.87 -2.41 -6.27
N VAL A 243 -9.72 -1.16 -5.83
CA VAL A 243 -10.83 -0.28 -5.46
C VAL A 243 -10.76 0.97 -6.32
N PRO A 244 -11.72 1.19 -7.23
CA PRO A 244 -11.75 2.38 -8.07
C PRO A 244 -11.82 3.68 -7.24
N TRP A 245 -11.19 4.73 -7.76
CA TRP A 245 -11.23 6.07 -7.14
C TRP A 245 -12.59 6.76 -7.31
N GLY A 246 -13.39 6.31 -8.28
CA GLY A 246 -14.65 6.92 -8.67
C GLY A 246 -15.75 6.84 -7.61
N ILE A 247 -16.94 7.34 -7.98
CA ILE A 247 -18.14 7.15 -7.17
C ILE A 247 -18.36 5.63 -7.03
N PRO A 248 -18.44 5.10 -5.79
CA PRO A 248 -18.68 3.68 -5.60
C PRO A 248 -19.98 3.29 -6.29
N VAL A 249 -19.96 2.19 -7.06
CA VAL A 249 -21.20 1.59 -7.54
C VAL A 249 -21.94 1.02 -6.32
N ALA A 250 -23.27 0.98 -6.37
CA ALA A 250 -24.06 0.38 -5.30
C ALA A 250 -23.60 -1.06 -5.05
N GLY A 251 -23.22 -1.38 -3.81
CA GLY A 251 -22.67 -2.68 -3.43
C GLY A 251 -21.14 -2.80 -3.46
N GLU A 252 -20.42 -1.75 -3.88
CA GLU A 252 -18.96 -1.76 -3.89
C GLU A 252 -18.35 -1.01 -2.70
N ILE A 253 -17.15 -1.43 -2.30
CA ILE A 253 -16.39 -0.76 -1.25
C ILE A 253 -15.85 0.59 -1.77
N SER A 254 -16.01 1.65 -0.99
CA SER A 254 -15.37 2.94 -1.31
C SER A 254 -13.90 2.94 -0.93
N LEU A 255 -13.10 3.78 -1.58
CA LEU A 255 -11.69 3.95 -1.25
C LEU A 255 -11.46 4.31 0.23
N ASN A 256 -12.22 5.26 0.78
CA ASN A 256 -12.06 5.67 2.18
C ASN A 256 -12.36 4.51 3.13
N LEU A 257 -13.42 3.74 2.84
CA LEU A 257 -13.77 2.56 3.63
C LEU A 257 -12.68 1.48 3.53
N ALA A 258 -12.14 1.23 2.34
CA ALA A 258 -11.06 0.27 2.12
C ALA A 258 -9.77 0.67 2.86
N LEU A 259 -9.37 1.95 2.77
CA LEU A 259 -8.23 2.49 3.50
C LEU A 259 -8.43 2.35 5.01
N TRP A 260 -9.57 2.79 5.53
CA TRP A 260 -9.90 2.68 6.94
C TRP A 260 -9.88 1.22 7.41
N ALA A 261 -10.58 0.32 6.70
CA ALA A 261 -10.67 -1.10 7.06
C ALA A 261 -9.30 -1.77 7.08
N THR A 262 -8.46 -1.51 6.07
CA THR A 262 -7.12 -2.09 6.00
C THR A 262 -6.23 -1.62 7.16
N HIS A 263 -6.33 -0.35 7.56
CA HIS A 263 -5.63 0.17 8.75
C HIS A 263 -6.13 -0.51 10.03
N MET A 264 -7.45 -0.68 10.20
CA MET A 264 -8.03 -1.33 11.37
C MET A 264 -7.59 -2.80 11.49
N ILE A 265 -7.68 -3.58 10.41
CA ILE A 265 -7.24 -5.00 10.44
C ILE A 265 -5.73 -5.11 10.69
N SER A 266 -4.92 -4.22 10.10
CA SER A 266 -3.45 -4.20 10.28
C SER A 266 -3.04 -3.86 11.71
N ALA A 267 -3.90 -3.19 12.48
CA ALA A 267 -3.61 -2.83 13.86
C ALA A 267 -3.85 -3.98 14.85
N VAL A 268 -4.66 -4.96 14.47
CA VAL A 268 -5.03 -6.10 15.31
C VAL A 268 -4.27 -7.37 14.89
N GLU A 269 -4.16 -7.63 13.59
CA GLU A 269 -3.49 -8.81 13.05
C GLU A 269 -2.68 -8.42 11.82
N ASN A 270 -1.35 -8.54 11.93
CA ASN A 270 -0.43 -8.11 10.90
C ASN A 270 0.66 -9.15 10.59
N ASP A 271 0.53 -10.36 11.12
CA ASP A 271 1.53 -11.39 10.90
C ASP A 271 1.39 -12.00 9.50
N VAL A 272 2.54 -12.15 8.83
CA VAL A 272 2.61 -12.85 7.55
C VAL A 272 2.53 -14.37 7.81
N LYS A 273 1.56 -15.07 7.23
CA LYS A 273 1.26 -16.50 7.38
C LYS A 273 1.13 -17.15 6.00
N SER A 274 1.26 -18.47 5.91
CA SER A 274 1.13 -19.20 4.64
C SER A 274 -0.30 -19.18 4.11
N SER A 275 -1.28 -19.24 5.01
CA SER A 275 -2.70 -19.12 4.70
C SER A 275 -3.43 -18.32 5.78
N TYR A 276 -4.63 -17.87 5.42
CA TYR A 276 -5.50 -17.09 6.28
C TYR A 276 -6.92 -17.62 6.21
N PRO A 277 -7.67 -17.59 7.33
CA PRO A 277 -9.12 -17.76 7.25
C PRO A 277 -9.72 -16.64 6.41
N ILE A 278 -10.93 -16.86 5.90
CA ILE A 278 -11.72 -15.77 5.32
C ILE A 278 -11.93 -14.68 6.36
N MET A 279 -11.97 -13.44 5.91
CA MET A 279 -12.05 -12.27 6.77
C MET A 279 -13.14 -12.35 7.86
N SER A 280 -14.38 -12.74 7.53
CA SER A 280 -15.46 -12.90 8.52
C SER A 280 -15.20 -13.96 9.59
N ASP A 281 -14.36 -14.96 9.28
CA ASP A 281 -14.09 -16.10 10.14
C ASP A 281 -12.80 -15.93 10.94
N ASP A 282 -12.01 -14.89 10.64
CA ASP A 282 -10.73 -14.64 11.32
C ASP A 282 -10.98 -14.31 12.80
N PRO A 283 -10.55 -15.18 13.74
CA PRO A 283 -10.79 -14.97 15.16
C PRO A 283 -10.13 -13.69 15.69
N ALA A 284 -9.06 -13.21 15.04
CA ALA A 284 -8.43 -11.95 15.44
C ALA A 284 -9.33 -10.74 15.15
N LEU A 285 -10.18 -10.81 14.13
CA LEU A 285 -11.04 -9.71 13.71
C LEU A 285 -12.36 -9.64 14.47
N ARG A 286 -12.69 -10.65 15.29
CA ARG A 286 -13.91 -10.68 16.12
C ARG A 286 -14.01 -9.54 17.13
N ILE A 287 -12.89 -8.88 17.45
CA ILE A 287 -12.87 -7.69 18.30
C ILE A 287 -13.72 -6.54 17.72
N PHE A 288 -13.97 -6.54 16.41
CA PHE A 288 -14.77 -5.51 15.72
C PHE A 288 -16.27 -5.80 15.72
N SER A 289 -16.66 -7.03 16.02
CA SER A 289 -18.06 -7.48 15.99
C SER A 289 -18.75 -7.42 17.37
N ALA A 290 -18.00 -7.04 18.41
CA ALA A 290 -18.47 -6.92 19.79
C ALA A 290 -19.02 -5.52 20.07
#